data_AF-A0A151FC35-F1
#
_entry.id   AF-A0A151FC35-F1
#
_cell.length_a   1.000
_cell.length_b   1.000
_cell.length_c   1.000
_cell.angle_alpha   90.00
_cell.angle_beta   90.00
_cell.angle_gamma   90.00
#
_symmetry.space_group_name_H-M   'P 1'
#
loop_
_entity.id
_entity.type
_entity.pdbx_description
1 polymer ?
#
loop_
_entity_poly.entity_id
_entity_poly.type
_entity_poly.pdbx_seq_one_letter_code
_entity_poly.pdbx_strand_id
1 'polypeptide(L)'
;MAENENENENKDENENLKKEVEQLRQEIADLKREQDPEKSVSEGALKALQWLNIGEAKAKAYIYLVRKGKATAEEVAQGAGLYPTTAREVLNKLTDAAIVRREKLDTEGAGRKPFVYTATPPSELLRKRVHDVEHTLSELLRLEFLMKNGEIKFKAPFLPIRIEIRSLKKKESEKKS
;
A
#
# COMPACT_ATOMS: atom_id res chain seq x y z
N MET A 1 -61.33 27.82 14.81
CA MET A 1 -60.83 26.54 15.35
C MET A 1 -59.98 25.76 14.34
N ALA A 2 -59.89 26.17 13.06
CA ALA A 2 -59.17 25.45 12.00
C ALA A 2 -57.73 25.97 11.71
N GLU A 3 -57.26 27.03 12.36
CA GLU A 3 -55.95 27.63 12.06
C GLU A 3 -54.79 26.99 12.85
N ASN A 4 -55.05 26.32 13.98
CA ASN A 4 -54.02 25.72 14.83
C ASN A 4 -53.53 24.34 14.38
N GLU A 5 -54.29 23.61 13.55
CA GLU A 5 -53.89 22.28 13.08
C GLU A 5 -52.86 22.37 11.93
N ASN A 6 -52.99 23.38 11.06
CA ASN A 6 -52.11 23.61 9.92
C ASN A 6 -50.68 24.05 10.31
N GLU A 7 -50.49 24.73 11.44
CA GLU A 7 -49.16 25.15 11.92
C GLU A 7 -48.37 24.00 12.58
N ASN A 8 -49.07 23.01 13.16
CA ASN A 8 -48.44 21.83 13.76
C ASN A 8 -48.01 20.83 12.68
N GLU A 9 -48.85 20.58 11.67
CA GLU A 9 -48.48 19.72 10.52
C GLU A 9 -47.25 20.25 9.77
N ASN A 10 -47.18 21.57 9.52
CA ASN A 10 -46.03 22.20 8.86
C ASN A 10 -44.73 22.17 9.70
N LYS A 11 -44.84 22.09 11.02
CA LYS A 11 -43.69 21.92 11.93
C LYS A 11 -43.18 20.50 11.93
N ASP A 12 -44.09 19.52 11.95
CA ASP A 12 -43.77 18.10 11.93
C ASP A 12 -43.18 17.69 10.57
N GLU A 13 -43.68 18.23 9.46
CA GLU A 13 -43.09 18.06 8.13
C GLU A 13 -41.69 18.69 8.04
N ASN A 14 -41.49 19.88 8.59
CA ASN A 14 -40.16 20.52 8.63
C ASN A 14 -39.15 19.74 9.49
N GLU A 15 -39.60 19.11 10.58
CA GLU A 15 -38.74 18.25 11.38
C GLU A 15 -38.35 16.97 10.64
N ASN A 16 -39.29 16.36 9.92
CA ASN A 16 -39.03 15.18 9.11
C ASN A 16 -38.06 15.48 7.96
N LEU A 17 -38.27 16.59 7.25
CA LEU A 17 -37.38 17.04 6.18
C LEU A 17 -35.96 17.31 6.69
N LYS A 18 -35.82 17.88 7.90
CA LYS A 18 -34.50 18.07 8.52
C LYS A 18 -33.80 16.75 8.85
N LYS A 19 -34.53 15.76 9.35
CA LYS A 19 -33.98 14.42 9.64
C LYS A 19 -33.53 13.71 8.36
N GLU A 20 -34.31 13.81 7.29
CA GLU A 20 -34.00 13.21 5.99
C GLU A 20 -32.78 13.89 5.34
N VAL A 21 -32.68 15.22 5.41
CA VAL A 21 -31.50 15.96 4.94
C VAL A 21 -30.24 15.58 5.71
N GLU A 22 -30.34 15.37 7.03
CA GLU A 22 -29.19 14.94 7.84
C GLU A 22 -28.75 13.50 7.50
N GLN A 23 -29.71 12.59 7.28
CA GLN A 23 -29.43 11.24 6.81
C GLN A 23 -28.75 11.22 5.43
N LEU A 24 -29.28 11.99 4.47
CA LEU A 24 -28.68 12.10 3.13
C LEU A 24 -27.28 12.72 3.19
N ARG A 25 -27.04 13.70 4.07
CA ARG A 25 -25.69 14.28 4.28
C ARG A 25 -24.71 13.25 4.82
N GLN A 26 -25.14 12.43 5.77
CA GLN A 26 -24.34 11.35 6.33
C GLN A 26 -23.99 10.32 5.24
N GLU A 27 -24.97 9.89 4.44
CA GLU A 27 -24.79 8.93 3.35
C GLU A 27 -23.86 9.48 2.25
N ILE A 28 -24.01 10.75 1.87
CA ILE A 28 -23.09 11.43 0.95
C ILE A 28 -21.66 11.50 1.52
N ALA A 29 -21.51 11.72 2.83
CA ALA A 29 -20.20 11.77 3.47
C ALA A 29 -19.52 10.39 3.50
N ASP A 30 -20.29 9.32 3.68
CA ASP A 30 -19.80 7.95 3.65
C ASP A 30 -19.43 7.53 2.20
N LEU A 31 -20.27 7.83 1.21
CA LEU A 31 -19.98 7.61 -0.21
C LEU A 31 -18.74 8.36 -0.69
N LYS A 32 -18.55 9.61 -0.23
CA LYS A 32 -17.33 10.39 -0.53
C LYS A 32 -16.08 9.77 0.10
N ARG A 33 -16.20 9.16 1.29
CA ARG A 33 -15.09 8.43 1.94
C ARG A 33 -14.75 7.13 1.23
N GLU A 34 -15.71 6.47 0.59
CA GLU A 34 -15.46 5.29 -0.25
C GLU A 34 -14.86 5.66 -1.61
N GLN A 35 -15.25 6.80 -2.17
CA GLN A 35 -14.70 7.33 -3.42
C GLN A 35 -13.40 8.15 -3.23
N ASP A 36 -12.82 8.14 -2.03
CA ASP A 36 -11.59 8.88 -1.76
C ASP A 36 -10.43 8.30 -2.62
N PRO A 37 -9.89 9.08 -3.57
CA PRO A 37 -8.80 8.63 -4.43
C PRO A 37 -7.55 8.26 -3.63
N GLU A 38 -7.29 8.89 -2.48
CA GLU A 38 -6.15 8.52 -1.63
C GLU A 38 -6.35 7.17 -0.95
N LYS A 39 -7.58 6.88 -0.54
CA LYS A 39 -7.93 5.62 0.12
C LYS A 39 -7.86 4.46 -0.87
N SER A 40 -8.43 4.61 -2.06
CA SER A 40 -8.35 3.59 -3.13
C SER A 40 -6.92 3.33 -3.61
N VAL A 41 -6.10 4.38 -3.76
CA VAL A 41 -4.66 4.23 -4.05
C VAL A 41 -3.94 3.49 -2.91
N SER A 42 -4.30 3.78 -1.66
CA SER A 42 -3.73 3.09 -0.51
C SER A 42 -4.13 1.61 -0.46
N GLU A 43 -5.38 1.26 -0.80
CA GLU A 43 -5.83 -0.14 -0.88
C GLU A 43 -5.12 -0.93 -2.00
N GLY A 44 -4.95 -0.31 -3.17
CA GLY A 44 -4.17 -0.89 -4.26
C GLY A 44 -2.71 -1.11 -3.86
N ALA A 45 -2.10 -0.12 -3.19
CA ALA A 45 -0.74 -0.23 -2.66
C ALA A 45 -0.62 -1.32 -1.59
N LEU A 46 -1.60 -1.44 -0.69
CA LEU A 46 -1.65 -2.50 0.33
C LEU A 46 -1.68 -3.89 -0.33
N LYS A 47 -2.54 -4.11 -1.33
CA LYS A 47 -2.60 -5.38 -2.08
C LYS A 47 -1.29 -5.69 -2.78
N ALA A 48 -0.67 -4.70 -3.42
CA ALA A 48 0.63 -4.88 -4.07
C ALA A 48 1.73 -5.25 -3.06
N LEU A 49 1.75 -4.62 -1.88
CA LEU A 49 2.70 -4.92 -0.82
C LEU A 49 2.46 -6.33 -0.23
N GLN A 50 1.20 -6.76 -0.11
CA GLN A 50 0.88 -8.14 0.28
C GLN A 50 1.44 -9.16 -0.72
N TRP A 51 1.36 -8.89 -2.04
CA TRP A 51 2.00 -9.75 -3.05
C TRP A 51 3.53 -9.80 -2.94
N LEU A 52 4.13 -8.70 -2.47
CA LEU A 52 5.55 -8.64 -2.07
C LEU A 52 5.82 -9.33 -0.71
N ASN A 53 4.85 -10.06 -0.16
CA ASN A 53 4.92 -10.75 1.13
C ASN A 53 5.08 -9.80 2.33
N ILE A 54 4.58 -8.57 2.19
CA ILE A 54 4.58 -7.54 3.24
C ILE A 54 3.18 -7.48 3.86
N GLY A 55 3.05 -7.99 5.08
CA GLY A 55 1.78 -8.01 5.81
C GLY A 55 1.25 -6.60 6.14
N GLU A 56 -0.03 -6.50 6.52
CA GLU A 56 -0.77 -5.24 6.61
C GLU A 56 -0.11 -4.19 7.50
N ALA A 57 0.24 -4.53 8.75
CA ALA A 57 0.88 -3.57 9.67
C ALA A 57 2.22 -3.04 9.13
N LYS A 58 3.01 -3.91 8.48
CA LYS A 58 4.26 -3.54 7.80
C LYS A 58 4.00 -2.65 6.59
N ALA A 59 2.96 -2.96 5.81
CA ALA A 59 2.58 -2.22 4.63
C ALA A 59 2.11 -0.80 5.01
N LYS A 60 1.30 -0.64 6.07
CA LYS A 60 0.90 0.66 6.61
C LYS A 60 2.10 1.52 7.01
N ALA A 61 3.04 0.96 7.76
CA ALA A 61 4.27 1.66 8.14
C ALA A 61 5.12 2.04 6.90
N TYR A 62 5.26 1.14 5.93
CA TYR A 62 6.00 1.39 4.70
C TYR A 62 5.36 2.48 3.84
N ILE A 63 4.04 2.45 3.63
CA ILE A 63 3.31 3.48 2.88
C ILE A 63 3.50 4.86 3.53
N TYR A 64 3.40 4.92 4.86
CA TYR A 64 3.66 6.16 5.59
C TYR A 64 5.07 6.68 5.33
N LEU A 65 6.09 5.82 5.39
CA LEU A 65 7.48 6.19 5.12
C LEU A 65 7.71 6.63 3.66
N VAL A 66 7.07 5.99 2.68
CA VAL A 66 7.15 6.40 1.27
C VAL A 66 6.58 7.80 1.08
N ARG A 67 5.48 8.14 1.77
CA ARG A 67 4.85 9.46 1.72
C ARG A 67 5.66 10.53 2.46
N LYS A 68 6.16 10.21 3.65
CA LYS A 68 6.86 11.16 4.52
C LYS A 68 8.34 11.33 4.17
N GLY A 69 8.96 10.35 3.52
CA GLY A 69 10.38 10.30 3.17
C GLY A 69 11.25 9.77 4.30
N LYS A 70 11.23 10.43 5.46
CA LYS A 70 12.00 10.03 6.65
C LYS A 70 11.20 10.28 7.93
N ALA A 71 11.17 9.30 8.83
CA ALA A 71 10.41 9.41 10.07
C ALA A 71 11.02 8.56 11.20
N THR A 72 10.77 8.97 12.44
CA THR A 72 11.07 8.22 13.65
C THR A 72 10.02 7.13 13.90
N ALA A 73 10.30 6.20 14.83
CA ALA A 73 9.34 5.15 15.19
C ALA A 73 8.02 5.70 15.78
N GLU A 74 8.09 6.84 16.47
CA GLU A 74 6.91 7.50 17.06
C GLU A 74 6.04 8.15 15.99
N GLU A 75 6.65 8.86 15.05
CA GLU A 75 5.93 9.43 13.89
C GLU A 75 5.28 8.34 13.03
N VAL A 76 5.98 7.21 12.83
CA VAL A 76 5.42 6.05 12.12
C VAL A 76 4.24 5.45 12.90
N ALA A 77 4.34 5.34 14.22
CA ALA A 77 3.23 4.82 15.04
C ALA A 77 1.98 5.67 14.87
N GLN A 78 2.11 6.99 15.02
CA GLN A 78 1.00 7.93 14.86
C GLN A 78 0.47 7.95 13.43
N GLY A 79 1.34 8.05 12.44
CA GLY A 79 0.97 8.23 11.04
C GLY A 79 0.45 6.97 10.34
N ALA A 80 0.85 5.79 10.81
CA ALA A 80 0.37 4.50 10.28
C ALA A 80 -0.78 3.91 11.11
N GLY A 81 -1.20 4.57 12.20
CA GLY A 81 -2.24 4.07 13.11
C GLY A 81 -1.83 2.80 13.84
N LEU A 82 -0.57 2.70 14.27
CA LEU A 82 -0.01 1.54 14.97
C LEU A 82 0.29 1.90 16.43
N TYR A 83 0.17 0.93 17.32
CA TYR A 83 0.68 1.10 18.68
C TYR A 83 2.20 1.31 18.68
N PRO A 84 2.77 2.15 19.59
CA PRO A 84 4.20 2.45 19.60
C PRO A 84 5.11 1.20 19.71
N THR A 85 4.68 0.17 20.44
CA THR A 85 5.40 -1.10 20.55
C THR A 85 5.38 -1.86 19.22
N THR A 86 4.20 -1.98 18.62
CA THR A 86 4.00 -2.61 17.31
C THR A 86 4.79 -1.90 16.22
N ALA A 87 4.80 -0.57 16.21
CA ALA A 87 5.57 0.20 15.23
C ALA A 87 7.07 -0.12 15.30
N ARG A 88 7.64 -0.17 16.52
CA ARG A 88 9.06 -0.55 16.71
C ARG A 88 9.35 -1.96 16.24
N GLU A 89 8.49 -2.92 16.57
CA GLU A 89 8.65 -4.31 16.12
C GLU A 89 8.54 -4.43 14.59
N VAL A 90 7.55 -3.78 14.00
CA VAL A 90 7.34 -3.72 12.55
C VAL A 90 8.55 -3.12 11.85
N LEU A 91 9.08 -1.99 12.35
CA LEU A 91 10.24 -1.32 11.78
C LEU A 91 11.52 -2.17 11.89
N ASN A 92 11.70 -2.90 12.99
CA ASN A 92 12.79 -3.86 13.12
C ASN A 92 12.66 -4.95 12.04
N LYS A 93 11.50 -5.60 11.92
CA LYS A 93 11.26 -6.64 10.91
C LYS A 93 11.41 -6.12 9.47
N LEU A 94 11.01 -4.88 9.21
CA LEU A 94 11.19 -4.23 7.90
C LEU A 94 12.66 -3.92 7.62
N THR A 95 13.42 -3.55 8.65
CA THR A 95 14.87 -3.32 8.55
C THR A 95 15.61 -4.63 8.29
N ASP A 96 15.29 -5.70 9.01
CA ASP A 96 15.88 -7.03 8.83
C ASP A 96 15.63 -7.58 7.41
N ALA A 97 14.47 -7.25 6.83
CA ALA A 97 14.11 -7.61 5.46
C ALA A 97 14.70 -6.68 4.37
N ALA A 98 15.44 -5.64 4.76
CA ALA A 98 15.96 -4.56 3.90
C ALA A 98 14.87 -3.78 3.14
N ILE A 99 13.64 -3.77 3.65
CA ILE A 99 12.51 -3.01 3.09
C ILE A 99 12.54 -1.54 3.55
N VAL A 100 13.16 -1.30 4.71
CA VAL A 100 13.39 0.02 5.28
C VAL A 100 14.85 0.11 5.71
N ARG A 101 15.45 1.29 5.56
CA ARG A 101 16.77 1.61 6.10
C ARG A 101 16.62 2.42 7.37
N ARG A 102 17.50 2.17 8.34
CA ARG A 102 17.58 2.95 9.59
C ARG A 102 18.92 3.67 9.67
N GLU A 103 18.88 4.90 10.18
CA GLU A 103 20.06 5.72 10.43
C GLU A 103 19.96 6.31 11.83
N LYS A 104 21.10 6.51 12.49
CA LYS A 104 21.12 7.27 13.75
C LYS A 104 20.94 8.74 13.41
N LEU A 105 19.99 9.40 14.06
CA LEU A 105 19.82 10.84 13.90
C LEU A 105 20.98 11.56 14.59
N ASP A 106 21.68 12.43 13.86
CA ASP A 106 22.79 13.20 14.42
C ASP A 106 22.25 14.42 15.15
N THR A 107 21.83 14.21 16.40
CA THR A 107 21.33 15.28 17.27
C THR A 107 22.42 15.68 18.26
N GLU A 108 22.65 16.99 18.42
CA GLU A 108 23.51 17.52 19.48
C GLU A 108 22.77 17.41 20.83
N GLY A 109 23.17 16.46 21.67
CA GLY A 109 22.57 16.28 23.00
C GLY A 109 23.05 15.02 23.72
N ALA A 110 23.10 15.10 25.05
CA ALA A 110 23.39 13.96 25.93
C ALA A 110 22.16 13.04 26.01
N GLY A 111 22.06 12.08 25.09
CA GLY A 111 20.98 11.09 25.06
C GLY A 111 21.21 10.00 24.02
N ARG A 112 20.43 8.91 24.09
CA ARG A 112 20.40 7.91 23.02
C ARG A 112 19.77 8.54 21.78
N LYS A 113 20.58 8.78 20.76
CA LYS A 113 20.14 9.27 19.45
C LYS A 113 19.04 8.36 18.87
N PRO A 114 17.84 8.89 18.57
CA PRO A 114 16.77 8.09 18.01
C PRO A 114 17.13 7.60 16.60
N PHE A 115 16.58 6.46 16.22
CA PHE A 115 16.66 5.98 14.84
C PHE A 115 15.59 6.65 13.98
N VAL A 116 16.01 7.02 12.78
CA VAL A 116 15.16 7.52 11.72
C VAL A 116 15.15 6.49 10.59
N TYR A 117 13.98 6.32 9.99
CA TYR A 117 13.69 5.26 9.04
C TYR A 117 13.33 5.86 7.69
N THR A 118 13.77 5.21 6.63
CA THR A 118 13.50 5.59 5.23
C THR A 118 13.12 4.35 4.43
N ALA A 119 12.05 4.45 3.64
CA ALA A 119 11.60 3.34 2.81
C ALA A 119 12.60 3.06 1.67
N THR A 120 12.89 1.77 1.43
CA THR A 120 13.52 1.34 0.18
C THR A 120 12.55 1.61 -0.98
N PRO A 121 12.99 2.07 -2.15
CA PRO A 121 12.09 2.37 -3.27
C PRO A 121 11.25 1.15 -3.70
N PRO A 122 9.95 1.32 -4.05
CA PRO A 122 9.10 0.21 -4.51
C PRO A 122 9.67 -0.55 -5.72
N SER A 123 10.38 0.15 -6.61
CA SER A 123 11.03 -0.45 -7.78
C SER A 123 12.13 -1.44 -7.40
N GLU A 124 12.84 -1.22 -6.30
CA GLU A 124 13.87 -2.11 -5.78
C GLU A 124 13.24 -3.36 -5.15
N LEU A 125 12.16 -3.19 -4.37
CA LEU A 125 11.38 -4.30 -3.82
C LEU A 125 10.81 -5.20 -4.93
N LEU A 126 10.29 -4.57 -6.00
CA LEU A 126 9.76 -5.27 -7.16
C LEU A 126 10.85 -6.08 -7.86
N ARG A 127 12.05 -5.52 -8.07
CA ARG A 127 13.17 -6.25 -8.68
C ARG A 127 13.55 -7.48 -7.86
N LYS A 128 13.65 -7.35 -6.54
CA LYS A 128 13.93 -8.48 -5.64
C LYS A 128 12.85 -9.56 -5.77
N ARG A 129 11.58 -9.19 -5.75
CA ARG A 129 10.47 -10.15 -5.88
C ARG A 129 10.45 -10.86 -7.23
N VAL A 130 10.70 -10.12 -8.32
CA VAL A 130 10.78 -10.72 -9.66
C VAL A 130 11.92 -11.74 -9.72
N HIS A 131 13.08 -11.41 -9.17
CA HIS A 131 14.19 -12.35 -9.08
C HIS A 131 13.84 -13.62 -8.28
N ASP A 132 13.17 -13.47 -7.14
CA ASP A 132 12.71 -14.61 -6.33
C ASP A 132 11.74 -15.51 -7.11
N VAL A 133 10.84 -14.91 -7.90
CA VAL A 133 9.89 -15.64 -8.76
C VAL A 133 10.61 -16.36 -9.90
N GLU A 134 11.51 -15.69 -10.61
CA GLU A 134 12.35 -16.29 -11.66
C GLU A 134 13.11 -17.52 -11.14
N HIS A 135 13.74 -17.39 -9.96
CA HIS A 135 14.46 -18.47 -9.31
C HIS A 135 13.53 -19.63 -8.96
N THR A 136 12.41 -19.34 -8.28
CA THR A 136 11.44 -20.36 -7.88
C THR A 136 10.89 -21.14 -9.08
N LEU A 137 10.51 -20.45 -10.15
CA LEU A 137 10.00 -21.09 -11.36
C LEU A 137 11.09 -21.93 -12.05
N SER A 138 12.33 -21.44 -12.07
CA SER A 138 13.46 -22.19 -12.64
C SER A 138 13.72 -23.49 -11.88
N GLU A 139 13.63 -23.47 -10.54
CA GLU A 139 13.78 -24.67 -9.71
C GLU A 139 12.65 -25.69 -9.93
N LEU A 140 11.40 -25.22 -10.05
CA LEU A 140 10.26 -26.11 -10.35
C LEU A 140 10.38 -26.78 -11.71
N LEU A 141 10.81 -26.05 -12.75
CA LEU A 141 11.03 -26.63 -14.07
C LEU A 141 12.19 -27.62 -14.11
N ARG A 142 13.26 -27.35 -13.35
CA ARG A 142 14.36 -28.31 -13.17
C ARG A 142 13.86 -29.61 -12.55
N LEU A 143 13.00 -29.51 -11.53
CA LEU A 143 12.39 -30.69 -10.91
C LEU A 143 11.56 -31.50 -11.92
N GLU A 144 10.74 -30.84 -12.75
CA GLU A 144 9.96 -31.51 -13.80
C GLU A 144 10.86 -32.18 -14.85
N PHE A 145 11.95 -31.52 -15.24
CA PHE A 145 12.94 -32.08 -16.18
C PHE A 145 13.52 -33.40 -15.69
N LEU A 146 13.88 -33.45 -14.40
CA LEU A 146 14.40 -34.65 -13.76
C LEU A 146 13.35 -35.77 -13.69
N MET A 147 12.08 -35.45 -13.38
CA MET A 147 11.01 -36.43 -13.29
C MET A 147 10.67 -37.08 -14.65
N LYS A 148 10.82 -36.36 -15.76
CA LYS A 148 10.49 -36.83 -17.11
C LYS A 148 11.69 -37.40 -17.87
N ASN A 149 12.78 -37.77 -17.18
CA ASN A 149 14.01 -38.29 -17.79
C ASN A 149 14.55 -37.43 -18.94
N GLY A 150 14.41 -36.11 -18.85
CA GLY A 150 14.85 -35.16 -19.88
C GLY A 150 13.84 -34.88 -21.01
N GLU A 151 12.66 -35.50 -21.00
CA GLU A 151 11.60 -35.25 -21.98
C GLU A 151 10.57 -34.22 -21.47
N ILE A 152 10.91 -32.94 -21.51
CA ILE A 152 9.88 -31.89 -21.43
C ILE A 152 9.40 -31.60 -22.85
N LYS A 153 8.09 -31.72 -23.12
CA LYS A 153 7.45 -31.31 -24.39
C LYS A 153 7.39 -29.78 -24.57
N PHE A 154 8.47 -29.08 -24.20
CA PHE A 154 8.76 -27.70 -24.56
C PHE A 154 10.00 -27.74 -25.47
N LYS A 155 9.92 -27.24 -26.71
CA LYS A 155 11.07 -27.23 -27.63
C LYS A 155 12.21 -26.37 -27.05
N ALA A 156 13.25 -27.02 -26.54
CA ALA A 156 14.59 -26.45 -26.28
C ALA A 156 14.63 -25.14 -25.44
N PRO A 157 15.79 -24.47 -25.32
CA PRO A 157 16.57 -24.24 -24.11
C PRO A 157 16.19 -22.94 -23.37
N PHE A 158 15.49 -22.99 -22.22
CA PHE A 158 15.11 -21.76 -21.49
C PHE A 158 15.23 -21.85 -19.96
N LEU A 159 16.17 -22.64 -19.47
CA LEU A 159 16.70 -22.47 -18.12
C LEU A 159 17.83 -21.43 -18.18
N PRO A 160 17.81 -20.33 -17.40
CA PRO A 160 16.80 -19.86 -16.45
C PRO A 160 15.67 -19.01 -17.06
N ILE A 161 14.50 -18.98 -16.40
CA ILE A 161 13.40 -18.06 -16.75
C ILE A 161 13.83 -16.62 -16.48
N ARG A 162 13.51 -15.70 -17.39
CA ARG A 162 13.74 -14.26 -17.23
C ARG A 162 12.47 -13.45 -17.50
N ILE A 163 12.11 -12.59 -16.55
CA ILE A 163 11.01 -11.66 -16.58
C ILE A 163 11.59 -10.26 -16.76
N GLU A 164 11.20 -9.58 -17.83
CA GLU A 164 11.69 -8.24 -18.15
C GLU A 164 10.61 -7.18 -17.90
N ILE A 165 10.93 -6.15 -17.11
CA ILE A 165 10.04 -5.02 -16.86
C ILE A 165 10.30 -3.93 -17.91
N ARG A 166 9.37 -3.76 -18.85
CA ARG A 166 9.44 -2.71 -19.88
C ARG A 166 8.41 -1.61 -19.63
N SER A 167 8.83 -0.36 -19.78
CA SER A 167 7.89 0.76 -19.79
C SER A 167 7.16 0.81 -21.12
N LEU A 168 5.83 0.75 -21.09
CA LEU A 168 4.98 0.98 -22.24
C LEU A 168 4.87 2.49 -22.49
N LYS A 169 5.94 3.16 -22.94
CA LYS A 169 5.79 4.54 -23.44
C LYS A 169 4.88 4.50 -24.68
N LYS A 170 3.76 5.22 -24.64
CA LYS A 170 2.93 5.48 -25.80
C LYS A 170 3.79 6.25 -26.83
N LYS A 171 4.06 5.64 -27.98
CA LYS A 171 4.66 6.32 -29.12
C LYS A 171 3.70 7.39 -29.63
N GLU A 172 3.82 8.64 -29.17
CA GLU A 172 3.22 9.79 -29.84
C GLU A 172 4.27 10.91 -29.94
N SER A 173 4.39 11.44 -31.16
CA SER A 173 5.21 12.58 -31.64
C SER A 173 6.61 12.32 -32.23
N GLU A 174 6.70 11.41 -33.20
CA GLU A 174 7.52 11.67 -34.40
C GLU A 174 6.56 11.88 -35.59
N LYS A 175 6.13 13.12 -35.80
CA LYS A 175 5.65 13.70 -37.06
C LYS A 175 5.16 15.12 -36.80
N LYS A 176 6.12 16.03 -36.63
CA LYS A 176 6.00 17.44 -37.05
C LYS A 176 7.41 17.94 -37.27
N SER A 177 7.87 17.78 -38.52
CA SER A 177 8.89 18.60 -39.15
C SER A 177 8.45 18.78 -40.59
#